data_AF-A0A3A4QD42-F1
#
_entry.id   AF-A0A3A4QD42-F1
#
_cell.length_a   1.000
_cell.length_b   1.000
_cell.length_c   1.000
_cell.angle_alpha   90.00
_cell.angle_beta   90.00
_cell.angle_gamma   90.00
#
_symmetry.space_group_name_H-M   'P 1'
#
loop_
_entity.id
_entity.type
_entity.pdbx_description
1 polymer ?
#
loop_
_entity_poly.entity_id
_entity_poly.type
_entity_poly.pdbx_seq_one_letter_code
_entity_poly.pdbx_strand_id
1 'polypeptide(L)'
;MKEFRHLENIVTLEYHPDKCVGCGACTTVCPHGVFNQENGKALLADRDGCMECGACALNCPTRAIVVRSGVGCAQAILYGWLSAIPFLRRLFVPDACCS
;
A
#
# COMPACT_ATOMS: atom_id res chain seq x y z
N MET A 1 -17.75 4.06 -1.72
CA MET A 1 -16.57 4.65 -1.05
C MET A 1 -15.92 5.78 -1.88
N LYS A 2 -16.65 6.48 -2.76
CA LYS A 2 -16.05 7.55 -3.59
C LYS A 2 -15.72 8.84 -2.82
N GLU A 3 -16.23 8.98 -1.60
CA GLU A 3 -16.07 10.20 -0.80
C GLU A 3 -14.80 10.23 0.07
N PHE A 4 -14.20 9.08 0.38
CA PHE A 4 -12.97 9.01 1.19
C PHE A 4 -11.77 8.70 0.28
N ARG A 5 -11.19 9.74 -0.30
CA ARG A 5 -10.07 9.66 -1.24
C ARG A 5 -8.89 10.48 -0.76
N HIS A 6 -7.70 10.11 -1.19
CA HIS A 6 -6.52 10.92 -0.95
C HIS A 6 -6.57 12.20 -1.79
N LEU A 7 -5.78 13.20 -1.38
CA LEU A 7 -5.48 14.36 -2.22
C LEU A 7 -4.81 13.89 -3.52
N GLU A 8 -4.89 14.73 -4.54
CA GLU A 8 -4.35 14.39 -5.85
C GLU A 8 -2.84 14.14 -5.78
N ASN A 9 -2.39 13.04 -6.38
CA ASN A 9 -0.97 12.70 -6.55
C ASN A 9 -0.16 12.46 -5.26
N ILE A 10 -0.79 12.26 -4.10
CA ILE A 10 -0.03 11.99 -2.84
C ILE A 10 0.19 10.52 -2.54
N VAL A 11 -0.55 9.61 -3.18
CA VAL A 11 -0.40 8.17 -2.93
C VAL A 11 0.91 7.64 -3.51
N THR A 12 1.42 6.56 -2.94
CA THR A 12 2.68 5.90 -3.34
C THR A 12 2.46 4.78 -4.37
N LEU A 13 1.22 4.55 -4.81
CA LEU A 13 0.89 3.50 -5.76
C LEU A 13 1.59 3.73 -7.11
N GLU A 14 2.35 2.72 -7.54
CA GLU A 14 3.03 2.64 -8.83
C GLU A 14 2.57 1.37 -9.57
N TYR A 15 2.33 1.51 -10.88
CA TYR A 15 1.89 0.42 -11.76
C TYR A 15 2.77 0.33 -13.02
N HIS A 16 3.30 -0.86 -13.29
CA HIS A 16 4.18 -1.19 -14.40
C HIS A 16 3.44 -2.08 -15.43
N PRO A 17 2.80 -1.50 -16.46
CA PRO A 17 1.98 -2.26 -17.42
C PRO A 17 2.78 -3.24 -18.28
N ASP A 18 4.09 -3.02 -18.43
CA ASP A 18 5.04 -3.91 -19.10
C ASP A 18 5.15 -5.27 -18.40
N LYS A 19 5.03 -5.30 -17.06
CA LYS A 19 5.08 -6.53 -16.25
C LYS A 19 3.71 -7.19 -16.08
N CYS A 20 2.63 -6.52 -16.47
CA CYS A 20 1.28 -7.00 -16.25
C CYS A 20 0.93 -8.14 -17.23
N VAL A 21 0.53 -9.28 -16.65
CA VAL A 21 0.10 -10.48 -17.39
C VAL A 21 -1.42 -10.65 -17.45
N GLY A 22 -2.18 -9.64 -17.01
CA GLY A 22 -3.64 -9.68 -17.10
C GLY A 22 -4.36 -10.61 -16.13
N CYS A 23 -3.70 -11.10 -15.08
CA CYS A 23 -4.27 -12.11 -14.19
C CYS A 23 -5.53 -11.68 -13.39
N GLY A 24 -5.83 -10.38 -13.30
CA GLY A 24 -7.01 -9.86 -12.60
C GLY A 24 -6.95 -9.87 -11.06
N ALA A 25 -5.87 -10.37 -10.45
CA ALA A 25 -5.77 -10.43 -8.98
C ALA A 25 -5.97 -9.05 -8.33
N CYS A 26 -5.41 -7.98 -8.90
CA CYS A 26 -5.54 -6.62 -8.39
C CYS A 26 -6.97 -6.08 -8.40
N THR A 27 -7.80 -6.47 -9.39
CA THR A 27 -9.21 -6.06 -9.44
C THR A 27 -10.03 -6.80 -8.40
N THR A 28 -9.70 -8.07 -8.13
CA THR A 28 -10.39 -8.90 -7.13
C THR A 28 -10.10 -8.46 -5.69
N VAL A 29 -8.84 -8.15 -5.38
CA VAL A 29 -8.42 -7.88 -3.98
C VAL A 29 -8.52 -6.42 -3.57
N CYS A 30 -8.74 -5.49 -4.51
CA CYS A 30 -8.80 -4.07 -4.18
C CYS A 30 -10.17 -3.71 -3.59
N PRO A 31 -10.28 -3.38 -2.30
CA PRO A 31 -11.56 -3.02 -1.70
C PRO A 31 -12.14 -1.72 -2.30
N HIS A 32 -11.27 -0.83 -2.78
CA HIS A 32 -11.65 0.47 -3.33
C HIS A 32 -11.86 0.45 -4.85
N GLY A 33 -11.60 -0.68 -5.53
CA GLY A 33 -11.83 -0.81 -6.97
C GLY A 33 -11.00 0.14 -7.83
N VAL A 34 -9.74 0.42 -7.45
CA VAL A 34 -8.89 1.37 -8.20
C VAL A 34 -8.35 0.82 -9.53
N PHE A 35 -8.43 -0.49 -9.72
CA PHE A 35 -8.07 -1.17 -10.95
C PHE A 35 -9.30 -1.68 -11.68
N ASN A 36 -9.29 -1.55 -13.01
CA ASN A 36 -10.21 -2.22 -13.92
C ASN A 36 -9.43 -3.20 -14.80
N GLN A 37 -10.13 -3.98 -15.61
CA GLN A 37 -9.54 -4.83 -16.64
C GLN A 37 -9.85 -4.23 -18.02
N GLU A 38 -8.82 -4.02 -18.83
CA GLU A 38 -8.95 -3.46 -20.17
C GLU A 38 -7.87 -4.06 -21.09
N ASN A 39 -8.24 -4.45 -22.32
CA ASN A 39 -7.31 -4.99 -23.33
C ASN A 39 -6.44 -6.15 -22.81
N GLY A 40 -7.01 -7.02 -21.98
CA GLY A 40 -6.31 -8.17 -21.40
C GLY A 40 -5.26 -7.81 -20.34
N LYS A 41 -5.22 -6.55 -19.87
CA LYS A 41 -4.34 -6.08 -18.79
C LYS A 41 -5.14 -5.33 -17.74
N ALA A 42 -4.51 -5.10 -16.58
CA ALA A 42 -5.06 -4.20 -15.60
C ALA A 42 -4.93 -2.73 -16.09
N LEU A 43 -5.96 -1.93 -15.85
CA LEU A 43 -5.98 -0.48 -16.01
C LEU A 43 -6.04 0.15 -14.62
N LEU A 44 -5.10 1.05 -14.29
CA LEU A 44 -5.19 1.87 -13.09
C LEU A 44 -6.19 3.02 -13.34
N ALA A 45 -7.45 2.81 -12.96
CA ALA A 45 -8.55 3.72 -13.26
C ALA A 45 -8.68 4.86 -12.24
N ASP A 46 -8.25 4.64 -11.00
CA ASP A 46 -8.42 5.60 -9.91
C ASP A 46 -7.25 5.59 -8.92
N ARG A 47 -6.13 6.21 -9.30
CA ARG A 47 -4.91 6.21 -8.48
C ARG A 47 -5.15 6.78 -7.07
N ASP A 48 -5.79 7.93 -6.96
CA ASP A 48 -5.97 8.63 -5.67
C ASP A 48 -7.09 8.02 -4.80
N GLY A 49 -7.86 7.06 -5.34
CA GLY A 49 -8.74 6.21 -4.55
C GLY A 49 -8.00 5.13 -3.75
N CYS A 50 -6.69 4.95 -3.95
CA CYS A 50 -5.91 3.91 -3.31
C CYS A 50 -5.67 4.21 -1.83
N MET A 51 -6.20 3.39 -0.92
CA MET A 51 -5.96 3.49 0.53
C MET A 51 -4.61 2.90 0.98
N GLU A 52 -3.72 2.59 0.04
CA GLU A 52 -2.38 2.04 0.30
C GLU A 52 -2.35 0.74 1.12
N CYS A 53 -3.38 -0.10 1.03
CA CYS A 53 -3.45 -1.33 1.83
C CYS A 53 -2.45 -2.43 1.42
N GLY A 54 -1.88 -2.37 0.21
CA GLY A 54 -0.89 -3.35 -0.27
C GLY A 54 -1.46 -4.66 -0.83
N ALA A 55 -2.78 -4.89 -0.77
CA ALA A 55 -3.37 -6.15 -1.21
C ALA A 55 -3.07 -6.49 -2.68
N CYS A 56 -3.14 -5.50 -3.57
CA CYS A 56 -2.84 -5.68 -5.00
C CYS A 56 -1.36 -6.03 -5.25
N ALA A 57 -0.43 -5.39 -4.54
CA ALA A 57 0.99 -5.68 -4.65
C ALA A 57 1.33 -7.09 -4.15
N LEU A 58 0.75 -7.49 -3.01
CA LEU A 58 0.96 -8.82 -2.41
C LEU A 58 0.48 -9.96 -3.31
N ASN A 59 -0.60 -9.73 -4.07
CA ASN A 59 -1.23 -10.75 -4.92
C ASN A 59 -0.80 -10.66 -6.40
N CYS A 60 0.10 -9.73 -6.76
CA CYS A 60 0.56 -9.61 -8.14
C CYS A 60 1.69 -10.63 -8.43
N PRO A 61 1.47 -11.67 -9.25
CA PRO A 61 2.46 -12.73 -9.47
C PRO A 61 3.74 -12.23 -10.16
N THR A 62 3.65 -11.13 -10.90
CA THR A 62 4.79 -10.54 -11.64
C THR A 62 5.34 -9.28 -11.00
N ARG A 63 4.84 -8.89 -9.81
CA ARG A 63 5.25 -7.66 -9.10
C ARG A 63 5.13 -6.41 -9.98
N ALA A 64 4.06 -6.34 -10.76
CA ALA A 64 3.74 -5.19 -11.61
C ALA A 64 3.20 -3.98 -10.83
N ILE A 65 2.87 -4.15 -9.54
CA ILE A 65 2.27 -3.11 -8.70
C ILE A 65 3.12 -2.96 -7.43
N VAL A 66 3.45 -1.72 -7.08
CA VAL A 66 4.19 -1.35 -5.86
C VAL A 66 3.38 -0.31 -5.10
N VAL A 67 3.32 -0.42 -3.78
CA VAL A 67 2.70 0.56 -2.90
C VAL A 67 3.34 0.47 -1.53
N ARG A 68 3.56 1.60 -0.85
CA ARG A 68 4.08 1.62 0.51
C ARG A 68 2.92 1.43 1.48
N SER A 69 2.63 0.17 1.81
CA SER A 69 1.59 -0.15 2.78
C SER A 69 2.04 0.04 4.22
N GLY A 70 1.10 0.41 5.09
CA GLY A 70 1.35 0.57 6.52
C GLY A 70 0.42 1.60 7.17
N VAL A 71 0.47 1.66 8.50
CA VAL A 71 -0.35 2.57 9.31
C VAL A 71 0.48 3.72 9.87
N GLY A 72 1.22 4.43 9.01
CA GLY A 72 2.31 5.37 9.36
C GLY A 72 2.15 6.13 10.68
N CYS A 73 1.13 7.00 10.80
CA CYS A 73 0.90 7.78 12.01
C CYS A 73 0.50 6.93 13.23
N ALA A 74 -0.35 5.92 13.05
CA ALA A 74 -0.75 5.04 14.14
C ALA A 74 0.44 4.21 14.64
N GLN A 75 1.32 3.75 13.74
CA GLN A 75 2.54 3.06 14.10
C GLN A 75 3.47 3.94 14.94
N ALA A 76 3.64 5.22 14.56
CA ALA A 76 4.45 6.15 15.35
C ALA A 76 3.88 6.36 16.76
N ILE A 77 2.55 6.52 16.90
CA ILE A 77 1.89 6.65 18.20
C ILE A 77 2.07 5.38 19.04
N LEU A 78 1.78 4.22 18.45
CA LEU A 78 1.90 2.92 19.12
C LEU A 78 3.33 2.67 19.59
N TYR A 79 4.32 2.93 18.74
CA TYR A 79 5.74 2.77 19.11
C TYR A 79 6.16 3.78 20.17
N GLY A 80 5.66 5.02 20.11
CA GLY A 80 5.83 6.01 21.19
C GLY A 80 5.37 5.45 22.53
N TRP A 81 4.16 4.88 22.60
CA TRP A 81 3.63 4.28 23.83
C TRP A 81 4.40 3.04 24.27
N LEU A 82 4.72 2.12 23.36
CA LEU A 82 5.46 0.90 23.69
C LEU A 82 6.89 1.22 24.17
N SER A 83 7.53 2.25 23.61
CA SER A 83 8.86 2.67 24.03
C SER A 83 8.92 3.23 25.46
N ALA A 84 7.78 3.67 26.01
CA ALA A 84 7.65 4.10 27.41
C ALA A 84 7.69 2.91 28.40
N ILE A 85 7.51 1.68 27.92
CA ILE A 85 7.61 0.47 28.73
C ILE A 85 9.11 0.09 28.83
N PRO A 86 9.72 0.08 30.03
CA PRO A 86 11.18 -0.03 30.19
C PRO A 86 11.81 -1.24 29.47
N PHE A 87 11.12 -2.39 29.44
CA PHE A 87 11.62 -3.61 28.81
C PHE A 87 11.42 -3.63 27.28
N LEU A 88 10.51 -2.83 26.73
CA LEU A 88 10.22 -2.75 25.29
C LEU A 88 10.99 -1.62 24.59
N ARG A 89 11.61 -0.72 25.35
CA ARG A 89 12.37 0.41 24.82
C ARG A 89 13.43 -0.01 23.78
N ARG A 90 14.11 -1.14 23.96
CA ARG A 90 15.14 -1.62 23.00
C ARG A 90 14.57 -2.24 21.73
N LEU A 91 13.31 -2.65 21.73
CA LEU A 91 12.64 -3.27 20.59
C LEU A 91 11.94 -2.25 19.68
N PHE A 92 11.52 -1.11 20.24
CA PHE A 92 10.65 -0.15 19.56
C PHE A 92 11.23 1.28 19.45
N VAL A 93 12.49 1.51 19.87
CA VAL A 93 13.21 2.77 19.60
C VAL A 93 13.91 2.68 18.24
N PRO A 94 13.78 3.68 17.33
CA PRO A 94 14.21 3.58 15.93
C PRO A 94 15.73 3.62 15.67
N ASP A 95 16.57 3.39 16.69
CA ASP A 95 18.03 3.40 16.52
C ASP A 95 18.57 2.18 15.74
N ALA A 96 17.69 1.31 15.23
CA ALA A 96 18.04 0.28 14.25
C ALA A 96 18.18 0.82 12.80
N CYS A 97 17.93 2.12 12.56
CA CYS A 97 18.06 2.73 11.23
C CYS A 97 19.49 3.22 10.87
N CYS A 98 20.47 3.10 11.77
CA CYS A 98 21.88 3.37 11.46
C CYS A 98 22.77 2.26 12.01
N SER A 99 22.93 1.20 11.22
CA SER A 99 24.09 0.30 11.23
C SER A 99 24.53 0.10 9.79
#